data_AF-A0A3P2A3A7-F1
#
_entry.id   AF-A0A3P2A3A7-F1
#
_cell.length_a   1.000
_cell.length_b   1.000
_cell.length_c   1.000
_cell.angle_alpha   90.00
_cell.angle_beta   90.00
_cell.angle_gamma   90.00
#
_symmetry.space_group_name_H-M   'P 1'
#
loop_
_entity.id
_entity.type
_entity.pdbx_description
1 polymer ?
#
loop_
_entity_poly.entity_id
_entity_poly.type
_entity_poly.pdbx_seq_one_letter_code
_entity_poly.pdbx_strand_id
1 'polypeptide(L)'
;MNKQFVLCTAAGFALSACSLLPIYQQPPQQGANAPRVYDEADARRAADILNRNHARTTVYAPKVKPQSKNQSKTAGVHSDHMPLVLAAERYAVGKARNVLTQGRVMALFHKEVVRGGCWDYLDTVFTRAGVPRQARKTVYKGASPKGPYAHPDQLRVGDWIYHINHSYKNIQHSGMFIGWVDKERRLGLTLSYAGEGRKDPARYKVYDLSSVYNIMRAE
;
A
#
# COMPACT_ATOMS: atom_id res chain seq x y z
N MET A 1 12.92 -49.65 -52.26
CA MET A 1 12.55 -49.55 -53.68
C MET A 1 11.10 -49.11 -53.76
N ASN A 2 10.87 -48.08 -54.59
CA ASN A 2 9.64 -47.59 -55.21
C ASN A 2 8.51 -46.92 -54.40
N LYS A 3 8.19 -45.73 -54.93
CA LYS A 3 7.24 -44.68 -54.56
C LYS A 3 5.80 -45.01 -54.98
N GLN A 4 4.91 -44.06 -54.66
CA GLN A 4 3.66 -43.64 -55.35
C GLN A 4 2.41 -43.82 -54.46
N PHE A 5 1.43 -42.92 -54.33
CA PHE A 5 1.05 -41.68 -55.04
C PHE A 5 0.09 -40.87 -54.14
N VAL A 6 0.06 -39.54 -54.32
CA VAL A 6 -1.00 -38.65 -53.82
C VAL A 6 -2.15 -38.66 -54.84
N LEU A 7 -3.41 -38.69 -54.40
CA LEU A 7 -4.53 -38.22 -55.22
C LEU A 7 -5.53 -37.41 -54.40
N CYS A 8 -5.74 -36.18 -54.86
CA CYS A 8 -6.82 -35.27 -54.50
C CYS A 8 -8.17 -35.80 -55.01
N THR A 9 -9.23 -35.56 -54.25
CA THR A 9 -10.59 -35.47 -54.77
C THR A 9 -11.26 -34.21 -54.23
N ALA A 10 -11.67 -33.36 -55.16
CA ALA A 10 -12.50 -32.19 -54.95
C ALA A 10 -13.90 -32.47 -55.52
N ALA A 11 -14.93 -32.17 -54.75
CA ALA A 11 -16.32 -31.92 -55.15
C ALA A 11 -17.00 -31.33 -53.90
N GLY A 12 -17.87 -30.33 -53.89
CA GLY A 12 -18.59 -29.61 -54.92
C GLY A 12 -19.66 -28.79 -54.17
N PHE A 13 -19.95 -27.60 -54.69
CA PHE A 13 -20.81 -26.53 -54.21
C PHE A 13 -22.13 -26.90 -53.48
N ALA A 14 -22.46 -26.10 -52.45
CA ALA A 14 -23.82 -25.60 -52.23
C ALA A 14 -23.77 -24.20 -51.56
N LEU A 15 -23.99 -23.17 -52.38
CA LEU A 15 -24.37 -21.82 -51.94
C LEU A 15 -25.80 -21.88 -51.40
N SER A 16 -26.01 -21.44 -50.16
CA SER A 16 -27.33 -20.99 -49.70
C SER A 16 -27.16 -19.74 -48.87
N ALA A 17 -27.43 -18.60 -49.51
CA ALA A 17 -27.58 -17.32 -48.88
C ALA A 17 -28.98 -17.25 -48.27
N CYS A 18 -29.06 -17.01 -46.96
CA CYS A 18 -30.30 -16.59 -46.35
C CYS A 18 -30.02 -15.57 -45.23
N SER A 19 -30.61 -14.39 -45.43
CA SER A 19 -30.98 -13.38 -44.42
C SER A 19 -29.88 -12.66 -43.62
N LEU A 20 -29.57 -11.47 -44.13
CA LEU A 20 -29.05 -10.31 -43.39
C LEU A 20 -30.05 -9.88 -42.30
N LEU A 21 -29.57 -9.80 -41.04
CA LEU A 21 -30.12 -8.90 -40.02
C LEU A 21 -28.95 -8.17 -39.34
N PRO A 22 -29.08 -6.86 -39.06
CA PRO A 22 -28.00 -6.09 -38.45
C PRO A 22 -27.83 -6.49 -36.99
N ILE A 23 -26.59 -6.82 -36.62
CA ILE A 23 -26.18 -6.97 -35.22
C ILE A 23 -26.23 -5.58 -34.58
N TYR A 24 -27.32 -5.27 -33.89
CA TYR A 24 -27.37 -4.16 -32.95
C TYR A 24 -26.53 -4.55 -31.72
N GLN A 25 -25.25 -4.17 -31.72
CA GLN A 25 -24.47 -4.11 -30.49
C GLN A 25 -25.05 -2.99 -29.63
N GLN A 26 -25.84 -3.33 -28.61
CA GLN A 26 -26.04 -2.41 -27.51
C GLN A 26 -24.75 -2.40 -26.67
N PRO A 27 -24.08 -1.25 -26.47
CA PRO A 27 -22.99 -1.17 -25.52
C PRO A 27 -23.56 -1.45 -24.12
N PRO A 28 -22.91 -2.30 -23.30
CA PRO A 28 -23.34 -2.51 -21.93
C PRO A 28 -23.32 -1.16 -21.20
N GLN A 29 -24.48 -0.76 -20.69
CA GLN A 29 -24.63 0.44 -19.90
C GLN A 29 -23.73 0.34 -18.67
N GLN A 30 -22.80 1.29 -18.53
CA GLN A 30 -21.96 1.44 -17.36
C GLN A 30 -22.85 1.82 -16.17
N GLY A 31 -23.20 0.83 -15.36
CA GLY A 31 -23.86 1.04 -14.07
C GLY A 31 -22.98 1.88 -13.15
N ALA A 32 -23.59 2.84 -12.47
CA ALA A 32 -22.97 3.88 -11.65
C ALA A 32 -22.28 3.39 -10.35
N ASN A 33 -21.79 2.15 -10.29
CA ASN A 33 -21.10 1.56 -9.13
C ASN A 33 -20.00 0.56 -9.54
N ALA A 34 -19.24 0.86 -10.60
CA ALA A 34 -18.00 0.12 -10.89
C ALA A 34 -16.84 0.71 -10.06
N PRO A 35 -16.00 -0.11 -9.39
CA PRO A 35 -14.78 0.38 -8.75
C PRO A 35 -13.89 1.03 -9.81
N ARG A 36 -13.44 2.27 -9.55
CA ARG A 36 -12.52 2.99 -10.45
C ARG A 36 -11.28 2.12 -10.68
N VAL A 37 -11.11 1.67 -11.92
CA VAL A 37 -9.87 1.07 -12.40
C VAL A 37 -8.81 2.18 -12.31
N TYR A 38 -7.80 1.99 -11.46
CA TYR A 38 -6.68 2.91 -11.34
C TYR A 38 -6.00 3.00 -12.71
N ASP A 39 -5.99 4.20 -13.30
CA ASP A 39 -5.35 4.44 -14.58
C ASP A 39 -3.84 4.19 -14.45
N GLU A 40 -3.32 3.35 -15.34
CA GLU A 40 -1.90 3.04 -15.44
C GLU A 40 -1.06 4.31 -15.61
N ALA A 41 -1.64 5.37 -16.19
CA ALA A 41 -1.02 6.69 -16.30
C ALA A 41 -0.80 7.39 -14.94
N ASP A 42 -1.72 7.25 -13.98
CA ASP A 42 -1.58 7.83 -12.64
C ASP A 42 -0.52 7.09 -11.82
N ALA A 43 -0.44 5.76 -11.99
CA ALA A 43 0.62 4.95 -11.41
C ALA A 43 2.00 5.31 -12.01
N ARG A 44 2.06 5.57 -13.33
CA ARG A 44 3.28 6.02 -14.02
C ARG A 44 3.68 7.43 -13.62
N ARG A 45 2.73 8.35 -13.40
CA ARG A 45 3.00 9.72 -12.92
C ARG A 45 3.49 9.72 -11.47
N ALA A 46 2.92 8.87 -10.62
CA ALA A 46 3.44 8.64 -9.26
C ALA A 46 4.85 8.05 -9.33
N ALA A 47 5.11 7.08 -10.20
CA ALA A 47 6.43 6.49 -10.43
C ALA A 47 7.48 7.50 -10.94
N ASP A 48 7.10 8.43 -11.82
CA ASP A 48 8.01 9.41 -12.43
C ASP A 48 8.46 10.51 -11.45
N ILE A 49 7.57 10.91 -10.52
CA ILE A 49 7.91 11.78 -9.40
C ILE A 49 8.91 11.10 -8.45
N LEU A 50 8.87 9.77 -8.35
CA LEU A 50 9.71 8.97 -7.45
C LEU A 50 11.09 8.64 -8.02
N ASN A 51 11.25 8.57 -9.36
CA ASN A 51 12.48 8.12 -10.01
C ASN A 51 13.56 9.21 -10.15
N ARG A 52 13.24 10.51 -9.98
CA ARG A 52 14.21 11.61 -10.14
C ARG A 52 15.11 11.86 -8.93
N ASN A 53 14.85 11.26 -7.76
CA ASN A 53 15.55 11.56 -6.51
C ASN A 53 16.17 10.32 -5.86
N HIS A 54 17.21 9.75 -6.49
CA HIS A 54 17.96 8.56 -6.04
C HIS A 54 18.75 8.69 -4.71
N ALA A 55 18.38 9.62 -3.83
CA ALA A 55 18.84 9.66 -2.45
C ALA A 55 17.74 10.21 -1.52
N ARG A 56 17.26 9.39 -0.57
CA ARG A 56 16.13 9.65 0.37
C ARG A 56 14.72 9.44 -0.21
N THR A 57 14.32 8.19 -0.44
CA THR A 57 12.99 7.87 -0.96
C THR A 57 11.90 8.10 0.10
N THR A 58 11.34 9.31 0.11
CA THR A 58 10.04 9.60 0.70
C THR A 58 8.99 9.40 -0.40
N VAL A 59 8.11 8.40 -0.26
CA VAL A 59 7.07 8.13 -1.26
C VAL A 59 5.85 9.01 -0.97
N TYR A 60 5.36 9.73 -1.99
CA TYR A 60 4.15 10.55 -1.93
C TYR A 60 3.02 9.86 -2.68
N ALA A 61 1.80 9.90 -2.13
CA ALA A 61 0.61 9.56 -2.88
C ALA A 61 0.21 10.73 -3.82
N PRO A 62 -0.36 10.46 -5.00
CA PRO A 62 -1.01 11.49 -5.80
C PRO A 62 -2.16 12.14 -5.01
N LYS A 63 -2.39 13.45 -5.23
CA LYS A 63 -3.49 14.20 -4.58
C LYS A 63 -4.85 13.67 -5.06
N VAL A 64 -5.50 12.82 -4.27
CA VAL A 64 -6.88 12.37 -4.51
C VAL A 64 -7.85 13.37 -3.85
N LYS A 65 -8.84 13.87 -4.59
CA LYS A 65 -9.91 14.72 -4.02
C LYS A 65 -10.74 13.88 -3.02
N PRO A 66 -11.11 14.40 -1.83
CA PRO A 66 -11.87 13.64 -0.86
C PRO A 66 -13.26 13.32 -1.42
N GLN A 67 -13.56 12.04 -1.66
CA GLN A 67 -14.93 11.60 -1.92
C GLN A 67 -15.61 11.18 -0.62
N SER A 68 -16.67 11.92 -0.28
CA SER A 68 -17.84 11.57 0.54
C SER A 68 -17.64 10.90 1.92
N LYS A 69 -18.22 11.53 2.93
CA LYS A 69 -18.38 11.05 4.31
C LYS A 69 -19.32 9.84 4.36
N ASN A 70 -18.84 8.65 3.99
CA ASN A 70 -19.38 7.35 4.39
C ASN A 70 -18.45 6.25 3.90
N GLN A 71 -17.29 6.12 4.56
CA GLN A 71 -16.38 5.00 4.30
C GLN A 71 -16.45 4.03 5.48
N SER A 72 -16.97 2.85 5.14
CA SER A 72 -17.18 1.64 5.92
C SER A 72 -16.16 1.36 7.05
N LYS A 73 -16.67 0.86 8.19
CA LYS A 73 -15.94 0.26 9.32
C LYS A 73 -15.25 -1.07 8.95
N THR A 74 -14.61 -1.17 7.80
CA THR A 74 -13.85 -2.37 7.42
C THR A 74 -12.39 -2.22 7.79
N ALA A 75 -11.87 -3.17 8.58
CA ALA A 75 -10.44 -3.31 8.81
C ALA A 75 -9.72 -3.54 7.47
N GLY A 76 -8.75 -2.68 7.12
CA GLY A 76 -8.02 -2.77 5.85
C GLY A 76 -7.36 -1.45 5.42
N VAL A 77 -6.87 -1.40 4.19
CA VAL A 77 -6.42 -0.18 3.51
C VAL A 77 -7.65 0.48 2.88
N HIS A 78 -7.83 1.79 3.05
CA HIS A 78 -8.76 2.51 2.17
C HIS A 78 -8.27 2.36 0.72
N SER A 79 -9.13 2.00 -0.23
CA SER A 79 -8.70 1.62 -1.59
C SER A 79 -7.77 2.67 -2.21
N ASP A 80 -8.06 3.95 -2.01
CA ASP A 80 -7.28 5.11 -2.48
C ASP A 80 -5.81 5.13 -2.02
N HIS A 81 -5.46 4.38 -0.98
CA HIS A 81 -4.12 4.35 -0.40
C HIS A 81 -3.31 3.11 -0.78
N MET A 82 -3.94 2.10 -1.38
CA MET A 82 -3.23 0.90 -1.82
C MET A 82 -2.10 1.19 -2.83
N PRO A 83 -2.24 2.13 -3.78
CA PRO A 83 -1.13 2.53 -4.65
C PRO A 83 0.10 3.02 -3.87
N LEU A 84 -0.09 3.75 -2.77
CA LEU A 84 1.01 4.21 -1.92
C LEU A 84 1.71 3.06 -1.21
N VAL A 85 0.97 2.07 -0.71
CA VAL A 85 1.52 0.87 -0.08
C VAL A 85 2.38 0.08 -1.07
N LEU A 86 1.87 -0.15 -2.28
CA LEU A 86 2.59 -0.90 -3.31
C LEU A 86 3.82 -0.12 -3.83
N ALA A 87 3.73 1.21 -3.95
CA ALA A 87 4.86 2.05 -4.30
C ALA A 87 5.95 2.00 -3.21
N ALA A 88 5.57 2.12 -1.94
CA ALA A 88 6.48 2.01 -0.80
C ALA A 88 7.32 0.72 -0.85
N GLU A 89 6.68 -0.43 -1.07
CA GLU A 89 7.38 -1.71 -1.19
C GLU A 89 8.26 -1.83 -2.44
N ARG A 90 7.77 -1.34 -3.58
CA ARG A 90 8.47 -1.44 -4.87
C ARG A 90 9.77 -0.65 -4.89
N TYR A 91 9.78 0.54 -4.29
CA TYR A 91 10.92 1.46 -4.31
C TYR A 91 11.82 1.34 -3.08
N ALA A 92 11.37 0.67 -2.02
CA ALA A 92 12.26 0.29 -0.94
C ALA A 92 13.22 -0.82 -1.40
N VAL A 93 14.39 -0.85 -0.77
CA VAL A 93 15.42 -1.88 -1.01
C VAL A 93 15.88 -2.47 0.32
N GLY A 94 16.49 -3.67 0.26
CA GLY A 94 17.05 -4.34 1.43
C GLY A 94 16.04 -4.52 2.56
N LYS A 95 16.50 -4.27 3.81
CA LYS A 95 15.70 -4.49 5.02
C LYS A 95 14.40 -3.68 5.07
N ALA A 96 14.40 -2.46 4.51
CA ALA A 96 13.20 -1.62 4.43
C ALA A 96 12.11 -2.29 3.58
N ARG A 97 12.47 -2.88 2.43
CA ARG A 97 11.52 -3.64 1.60
C ARG A 97 10.96 -4.85 2.33
N ASN A 98 11.81 -5.56 3.08
CA ASN A 98 11.41 -6.74 3.83
C ASN A 98 10.36 -6.40 4.89
N VAL A 99 10.57 -5.35 5.69
CA VAL A 99 9.61 -4.96 6.75
C VAL A 99 8.28 -4.49 6.19
N LEU A 100 8.29 -3.76 5.06
CA LEU A 100 7.07 -3.32 4.38
C LEU A 100 6.28 -4.52 3.85
N THR A 101 6.96 -5.43 3.14
CA THR A 101 6.35 -6.64 2.58
C THR A 101 5.75 -7.51 3.69
N GLN A 102 6.51 -7.76 4.75
CA GLN A 102 6.05 -8.53 5.90
C GLN A 102 4.85 -7.86 6.59
N GLY A 103 4.91 -6.54 6.76
CA GLY A 103 3.81 -5.76 7.33
C GLY A 103 2.53 -5.88 6.52
N ARG A 104 2.62 -5.82 5.18
CA ARG A 104 1.46 -6.00 4.28
C ARG A 104 0.90 -7.41 4.33
N VAL A 105 1.76 -8.43 4.30
CA VAL A 105 1.35 -9.85 4.42
C VAL A 105 0.57 -10.08 5.71
N MET A 106 1.14 -9.67 6.84
CA MET A 106 0.51 -9.83 8.15
C MET A 106 -0.82 -9.07 8.25
N ALA A 107 -0.87 -7.83 7.74
CA ALA A 107 -2.04 -6.98 7.88
C ALA A 107 -3.21 -7.38 6.95
N LEU A 108 -2.92 -7.68 5.68
CA LEU A 108 -3.96 -7.80 4.65
C LEU A 108 -4.29 -9.24 4.27
N PHE A 109 -3.28 -10.11 4.23
CA PHE A 109 -3.46 -11.49 3.77
C PHE A 109 -3.78 -12.41 4.94
N HIS A 110 -2.94 -12.38 5.96
CA HIS A 110 -3.12 -13.22 7.14
C HIS A 110 -4.07 -12.59 8.17
N LYS A 111 -4.29 -11.27 8.10
CA LYS A 111 -5.11 -10.50 9.06
C LYS A 111 -4.73 -10.85 10.51
N GLU A 112 -3.43 -10.83 10.78
CA GLU A 112 -2.90 -11.32 12.05
C GLU A 112 -3.26 -10.40 13.21
N VAL A 113 -3.61 -11.02 14.34
CA VAL A 113 -3.83 -10.38 15.63
C VAL A 113 -2.68 -10.81 16.54
N VAL A 114 -1.84 -9.84 16.92
CA VAL A 114 -0.70 -10.07 17.81
C VAL A 114 -1.09 -9.71 19.23
N ARG A 115 -0.82 -10.60 20.19
CA ARG A 115 -1.02 -10.30 21.62
C ARG A 115 -0.09 -9.16 22.04
N GLY A 116 -0.65 -8.13 22.67
CA GLY A 116 0.08 -6.95 23.11
C GLY A 116 -0.41 -5.67 22.46
N GLY A 117 0.43 -4.64 22.46
CA GLY A 117 0.14 -3.32 21.94
C GLY A 117 0.62 -3.10 20.50
N CYS A 118 0.54 -1.86 20.05
CA CYS A 118 1.07 -1.42 18.75
C CYS A 118 2.55 -1.79 18.56
N TRP A 119 3.33 -1.72 19.64
CA TRP A 119 4.76 -2.01 19.62
C TRP A 119 5.04 -3.50 19.38
N ASP A 120 4.33 -4.41 20.04
CA ASP A 120 4.52 -5.86 19.88
C ASP A 120 4.26 -6.32 18.46
N TYR A 121 3.25 -5.72 17.81
CA TYR A 121 2.95 -6.00 16.40
C TYR A 121 4.11 -5.61 15.49
N LEU A 122 4.69 -4.43 15.67
CA LEU A 122 5.85 -4.02 14.88
C LEU A 122 7.13 -4.77 15.23
N ASP A 123 7.32 -5.16 16.50
CA ASP A 123 8.42 -6.05 16.90
C ASP A 123 8.32 -7.37 16.14
N THR A 124 7.11 -7.91 16.03
CA THR A 124 6.80 -9.13 15.27
C THR A 124 7.05 -8.95 13.78
N VAL A 125 6.54 -7.87 13.17
CA VAL A 125 6.77 -7.55 11.75
C VAL A 125 8.27 -7.49 11.44
N PHE A 126 9.02 -6.70 12.22
CA PHE A 126 10.45 -6.52 11.98
C PHE A 126 11.24 -7.81 12.19
N THR A 127 10.97 -8.55 13.27
CA THR A 127 11.64 -9.82 13.55
C THR A 127 11.38 -10.83 12.42
N ARG A 128 10.13 -11.00 11.97
CA ARG A 128 9.78 -11.95 10.90
C ARG A 128 10.30 -11.52 9.53
N ALA A 129 10.52 -10.22 9.32
CA ALA A 129 11.17 -9.69 8.13
C ALA A 129 12.70 -9.91 8.11
N GLY A 130 13.27 -10.59 9.11
CA GLY A 130 14.72 -10.79 9.23
C GLY A 130 15.46 -9.56 9.77
N VAL A 131 14.77 -8.65 10.46
CA VAL A 131 15.34 -7.46 11.10
C VAL A 131 15.24 -7.60 12.63
N PRO A 132 16.16 -8.36 13.25
CA PRO A 132 16.20 -8.50 14.71
C PRO A 132 16.52 -7.17 15.38
N ARG A 133 16.32 -7.05 16.69
CA ARG A 133 16.46 -5.78 17.43
C ARG A 133 17.82 -5.10 17.23
N GLN A 134 18.89 -5.87 17.06
CA GLN A 134 20.25 -5.39 16.83
C GLN A 134 20.42 -4.75 15.44
N ALA A 135 19.58 -5.12 14.47
CA ALA A 135 19.53 -4.54 13.13
C ALA A 135 18.52 -3.36 13.04
N ARG A 136 18.08 -2.84 14.18
CA ARG A 136 17.18 -1.68 14.26
C ARG A 136 17.92 -0.55 14.92
N LYS A 137 18.13 0.53 14.19
CA LYS A 137 18.82 1.71 14.68
C LYS A 137 17.81 2.80 15.04
N THR A 138 17.93 3.35 16.24
CA THR A 138 17.25 4.60 16.58
C THR A 138 17.95 5.75 15.86
N VAL A 139 17.29 6.35 14.89
CA VAL A 139 17.84 7.45 14.07
C VAL A 139 17.31 8.82 14.52
N TYR A 140 16.28 8.85 15.36
CA TYR A 140 15.78 10.04 16.02
C TYR A 140 15.17 9.68 17.37
N LYS A 141 15.43 10.50 18.40
CA LYS A 141 14.84 10.35 19.73
C LYS A 141 14.62 11.71 20.39
N GLY A 142 13.37 12.09 20.57
CA GLY A 142 12.93 13.19 21.43
C GLY A 142 12.44 12.69 22.78
N ALA A 143 12.10 13.62 23.69
CA ALA A 143 11.47 13.27 24.96
C ALA A 143 9.98 12.95 24.75
N SER A 144 9.54 11.76 25.13
CA SER A 144 8.10 11.43 25.11
C SER A 144 7.39 12.06 26.32
N PRO A 145 6.18 12.64 26.19
CA PRO A 145 5.46 12.98 24.97
C PRO A 145 5.73 14.43 24.50
N LYS A 146 6.79 15.09 24.98
CA LYS A 146 6.97 16.56 24.92
C LYS A 146 7.83 17.07 23.76
N GLY A 147 8.50 16.18 23.05
CA GLY A 147 9.43 16.53 21.98
C GLY A 147 10.87 16.81 22.45
N PRO A 148 11.73 17.42 21.61
CA PRO A 148 11.43 17.89 20.26
C PRO A 148 10.91 16.77 19.37
N TYR A 149 10.12 17.12 18.35
CA TYR A 149 9.58 16.17 17.39
C TYR A 149 10.41 16.17 16.10
N ALA A 150 10.42 15.02 15.43
CA ALA A 150 11.17 14.84 14.20
C ALA A 150 10.68 15.79 13.10
N HIS A 151 11.62 16.32 12.32
CA HIS A 151 11.29 17.04 11.10
C HIS A 151 10.70 16.05 10.08
N PRO A 152 9.69 16.43 9.27
CA PRO A 152 9.08 15.54 8.26
C PRO A 152 10.08 14.92 7.27
N ASP A 153 11.23 15.57 7.02
CA ASP A 153 12.30 15.07 6.15
C ASP A 153 13.15 13.95 6.78
N GLN A 154 13.02 13.70 8.08
CA GLN A 154 13.75 12.64 8.76
C GLN A 154 13.09 11.27 8.59
N LEU A 155 11.78 11.26 8.32
CA LEU A 155 11.01 10.03 8.09
C LEU A 155 11.34 9.45 6.72
N ARG A 156 11.55 8.13 6.69
CA ARG A 156 11.75 7.33 5.49
C ARG A 156 10.78 6.16 5.49
N VAL A 157 10.42 5.71 4.30
CA VAL A 157 9.53 4.57 4.12
C VAL A 157 10.08 3.34 4.85
N GLY A 158 9.20 2.66 5.59
CA GLY A 158 9.56 1.50 6.41
C GLY A 158 10.07 1.87 7.82
N ASP A 159 10.20 3.16 8.14
CA ASP A 159 10.56 3.56 9.49
C ASP A 159 9.48 3.13 10.49
N TRP A 160 9.91 2.53 11.60
CA TRP A 160 9.09 2.36 12.78
C TRP A 160 9.10 3.67 13.56
N ILE A 161 7.96 4.33 13.61
CA ILE A 161 7.77 5.58 14.31
C ILE A 161 6.97 5.40 15.60
N TYR A 162 7.29 6.23 16.60
CA TYR A 162 6.40 6.51 17.70
C TYR A 162 5.93 7.96 17.61
N HIS A 163 4.63 8.17 17.76
CA HIS A 163 4.03 9.48 17.63
C HIS A 163 2.85 9.66 18.59
N ILE A 164 2.42 10.91 18.76
CA ILE A 164 1.19 11.22 19.47
C ILE A 164 0.00 11.03 18.52
N ASN A 165 -1.01 10.29 18.96
CA ASN A 165 -2.23 10.07 18.19
C ASN A 165 -3.23 11.19 18.47
N HIS A 166 -3.13 12.28 17.71
CA HIS A 166 -4.03 13.43 17.83
C HIS A 166 -5.49 13.10 17.50
N SER A 167 -5.75 12.04 16.73
CA SER A 167 -7.11 11.56 16.45
C SER A 167 -7.72 10.74 17.59
N TYR A 168 -6.96 10.43 18.64
CA TYR A 168 -7.40 9.61 19.76
C TYR A 168 -6.73 10.02 21.07
N LYS A 169 -7.38 10.95 21.78
CA LYS A 169 -7.02 11.36 23.15
C LYS A 169 -5.55 11.80 23.36
N ASN A 170 -4.83 12.16 22.29
CA ASN A 170 -3.40 12.53 22.35
C ASN A 170 -2.53 11.49 23.06
N ILE A 171 -2.83 10.20 22.92
CA ILE A 171 -2.01 9.14 23.53
C ILE A 171 -0.85 8.74 22.63
N GLN A 172 0.18 8.14 23.23
CA GLN A 172 1.30 7.56 22.49
C GLN A 172 0.83 6.39 21.62
N HIS A 173 1.41 6.30 20.42
CA HIS A 173 1.14 5.22 19.47
C HIS A 173 2.39 4.89 18.67
N SER A 174 2.51 3.65 18.21
CA SER A 174 3.56 3.27 17.27
C SER A 174 3.00 2.69 15.99
N GLY A 175 3.72 2.89 14.91
CA GLY A 175 3.30 2.53 13.56
C GLY A 175 4.49 2.50 12.60
N MET A 176 4.30 1.87 11.44
CA MET A 176 5.32 1.89 10.39
C MET A 176 4.92 2.91 9.33
N PHE A 177 5.80 3.87 9.08
CA PHE A 177 5.58 4.92 8.09
C PHE A 177 5.66 4.35 6.68
N ILE A 178 4.59 4.53 5.90
CA ILE A 178 4.48 4.02 4.53
C ILE A 178 4.79 5.12 3.52
N GLY A 179 4.41 6.36 3.82
CA GLY A 179 4.62 7.50 2.94
C GLY A 179 3.74 8.68 3.34
N TRP A 180 3.99 9.85 2.74
CA TRP A 180 3.14 11.02 2.96
C TRP A 180 1.93 10.97 2.04
N VAL A 181 0.75 11.19 2.62
CA VAL A 181 -0.45 11.55 1.86
C VAL A 181 -0.44 13.06 1.59
N ASP A 182 -0.05 13.85 2.59
CA ASP A 182 0.17 15.29 2.49
C ASP A 182 1.28 15.70 3.47
N LYS A 183 2.48 15.98 2.98
CA LYS A 183 3.63 16.27 3.84
C LYS A 183 3.58 17.66 4.46
N GLU A 184 3.05 18.65 3.74
CA GLU A 184 2.91 20.03 4.25
C GLU A 184 2.03 20.03 5.50
N ARG A 185 0.94 19.25 5.45
CA ARG A 185 0.03 19.04 6.58
C ARG A 185 0.47 17.91 7.53
N ARG A 186 1.62 17.29 7.28
CA ARG A 186 2.19 16.17 8.05
C ARG A 186 1.23 14.98 8.19
N LEU A 187 0.42 14.72 7.17
CA LEU A 187 -0.47 13.57 7.09
C LEU A 187 0.24 12.39 6.43
N GLY A 188 0.63 11.40 7.23
CA GLY A 188 1.32 10.19 6.78
C GLY A 188 0.42 8.97 6.80
N LEU A 189 0.54 8.12 5.78
CA LEU A 189 -0.03 6.78 5.82
C LEU A 189 0.85 5.90 6.69
N THR A 190 0.23 5.23 7.66
CA THR A 190 0.93 4.41 8.64
C THR A 190 0.27 3.04 8.73
N LEU A 191 1.07 1.97 8.67
CA LEU A 191 0.61 0.66 9.12
C LEU A 191 0.49 0.70 10.63
N SER A 192 -0.73 0.55 11.12
CA SER A 192 -1.13 0.83 12.49
C SER A 192 -1.88 -0.36 13.09
N TYR A 193 -1.44 -0.79 14.27
CA TYR A 193 -2.08 -1.85 15.02
C TYR A 193 -2.59 -1.32 16.35
N ALA A 194 -3.88 -1.49 16.59
CA ALA A 194 -4.54 -0.93 17.76
C ALA A 194 -4.22 -1.71 19.06
N GLY A 195 -4.00 -3.03 18.96
CA GLY A 195 -3.60 -3.90 20.07
C GLY A 195 -4.54 -3.89 21.28
N GLU A 196 -3.99 -4.23 22.44
CA GLU A 196 -4.61 -4.12 23.77
C GLU A 196 -5.90 -4.95 23.91
N GLY A 197 -5.86 -6.20 23.46
CA GLY A 197 -7.00 -7.13 23.56
C GLY A 197 -8.08 -6.94 22.49
N ARG A 198 -7.89 -5.98 21.56
CA ARG A 198 -8.71 -5.88 20.37
C ARG A 198 -8.50 -7.09 19.46
N LYS A 199 -9.57 -7.49 18.77
CA LYS A 199 -9.57 -8.62 17.82
C LYS A 199 -9.35 -8.18 16.37
N ASP A 200 -9.13 -6.89 16.15
CA ASP A 200 -8.93 -6.32 14.82
C ASP A 200 -7.47 -6.48 14.38
N PRO A 201 -7.22 -6.88 13.12
CA PRO A 201 -5.88 -6.88 12.56
C PRO A 201 -5.33 -5.46 12.40
N ALA A 202 -4.04 -5.36 12.09
CA ALA A 202 -3.45 -4.08 11.70
C ALA A 202 -4.09 -3.53 10.43
N ARG A 203 -4.09 -2.22 10.31
CA ARG A 203 -4.70 -1.50 9.19
C ARG A 203 -3.82 -0.33 8.76
N TYR A 204 -4.00 0.12 7.54
CA TYR A 204 -3.33 1.29 7.03
C TYR A 204 -4.24 2.50 7.27
N LYS A 205 -3.77 3.45 8.07
CA LYS A 205 -4.55 4.63 8.44
C LYS A 205 -3.67 5.88 8.32
N VAL A 206 -4.30 6.98 7.90
CA VAL A 206 -3.65 8.30 7.87
C VAL A 206 -3.62 8.88 9.28
N TYR A 207 -2.44 9.34 9.69
CA TYR A 207 -2.22 10.04 10.95
C TYR A 207 -1.60 11.40 10.71
N ASP A 208 -1.93 12.35 11.59
CA ASP A 208 -1.10 13.52 11.82
C ASP A 208 0.20 13.08 12.52
N LEU A 209 1.31 13.24 11.81
CA LEU A 209 2.66 12.88 12.25
C LEU A 209 3.48 14.12 12.65
N SER A 210 2.82 15.22 13.01
CA SER A 210 3.48 16.43 13.53
C SER A 210 4.24 16.19 14.83
N SER A 211 3.86 15.16 15.59
CA SER A 211 4.41 14.84 16.91
C SER A 211 5.07 13.45 16.96
N VAL A 212 5.92 13.14 15.96
CA VAL A 212 6.79 11.94 15.96
C VAL A 212 7.99 12.19 16.89
N TYR A 213 8.14 11.38 17.93
CA TYR A 213 9.20 11.56 18.94
C TYR A 213 10.24 10.43 18.94
N ASN A 214 10.04 9.37 18.16
CA ASN A 214 11.05 8.32 17.99
C ASN A 214 10.96 7.74 16.58
N ILE A 215 12.12 7.52 15.96
CA ILE A 215 12.25 6.86 14.66
C ILE A 215 13.27 5.74 14.81
N MET A 216 12.83 4.51 14.57
CA MET A 216 13.66 3.33 14.43
C MET A 216 13.68 2.89 12.98
N ARG A 217 14.87 2.52 12.48
CA ARG A 217 15.10 2.16 11.08
C ARG A 217 15.78 0.81 10.97
N ALA A 218 15.40 0.04 9.97
CA ALA A 218 16.09 -1.19 9.61
C ALA A 218 17.38 -0.87 8.83
N GLU A 219 18.54 -1.09 9.46
CA GLU A 219 19.89 -0.88 8.88
C GLU A 219 20.70 -2.16 8.96
#